data_AF-A0A7S0ZRQ3-F1
#
_entry.id   AF-A0A7S0ZRQ3-F1
#
_cell.length_a   1.000
_cell.length_b   1.000
_cell.length_c   1.000
_cell.angle_alpha   90.00
_cell.angle_beta   90.00
_cell.angle_gamma   90.00
#
_symmetry.space_group_name_H-M   'P 1'
#
loop_
_entity.id
_entity.type
_entity.pdbx_description
1 polymer ?
#
loop_
_entity_poly.entity_id
_entity_poly.type
_entity_poly.pdbx_seq_one_letter_code
_entity_poly.pdbx_strand_id
1 'polypeptide(L)'
;DREGYSVSMDGYSEHMSALVSRFAGAFLHLHRSQKQFQQARSKLLNAMQDVSSQMPVQHALESLSVVTTSSMFSRQETAESLKKIDDRAFEEYLSQLRTSGLRVQMLATGNVDETGAKTLADMFLSELGTKHLLTKAESASTRILNVSRAMQVRLHNPMVGDNNSATVDMYQFGVPGIAERVKVLMLGQMLANDVYDRLRTQQQLGYVVGSAVTQQ
;
A
#
# COMPACT_ATOMS: atom_id res chain seq x y z
N ASP A 1 0.64 -2.38 -3.32
CA ASP A 1 -0.34 -1.34 -3.65
C ASP A 1 -1.71 -1.82 -3.20
N ARG A 2 -2.69 -0.95 -2.95
CA ARG A 2 -4.01 -1.36 -2.41
C ARG A 2 -4.83 -2.19 -3.40
N GLU A 3 -4.51 -2.08 -4.69
CA GLU A 3 -5.23 -2.71 -5.80
C GLU A 3 -4.37 -3.71 -6.59
N GLY A 4 -3.14 -3.99 -6.12
CA GLY A 4 -2.24 -4.93 -6.78
C GLY A 4 -0.75 -4.67 -6.53
N TYR A 5 0.03 -4.92 -7.57
CA TYR A 5 1.49 -4.84 -7.55
C TYR A 5 1.98 -3.53 -8.13
N SER A 6 2.95 -2.91 -7.44
CA SER A 6 3.69 -1.75 -7.95
C SER A 6 5.15 -2.12 -8.04
N VAL A 7 5.76 -1.85 -9.19
CA VAL A 7 7.15 -2.14 -9.49
C VAL A 7 7.74 -0.87 -10.11
N SER A 8 8.82 -0.36 -9.50
CA SER A 8 9.61 0.74 -10.06
C SER A 8 10.98 0.21 -10.44
N MET A 9 11.48 0.64 -11.60
CA MET A 9 12.82 0.34 -12.06
C MET A 9 13.45 1.64 -12.55
N ASP A 10 14.58 2.00 -11.97
CA ASP A 10 15.23 3.28 -12.16
C ASP A 10 16.73 3.05 -12.38
N GLY A 11 17.34 3.78 -13.32
CA GLY A 11 18.76 3.63 -13.65
C GLY A 11 19.10 4.00 -15.09
N TYR A 12 20.29 3.58 -15.55
CA TYR A 12 20.75 3.82 -16.92
C TYR A 12 19.90 3.06 -17.95
N SER A 13 19.59 3.73 -19.07
CA SER A 13 18.72 3.18 -20.12
C SER A 13 19.31 1.97 -20.85
N GLU A 14 20.65 1.84 -20.89
CA GLU A 14 21.38 0.81 -21.65
C GLU A 14 20.95 -0.64 -21.34
N HIS A 15 20.58 -0.92 -20.09
CA HIS A 15 20.18 -2.26 -19.65
C HIS A 15 18.75 -2.32 -19.09
N MET A 16 17.99 -1.23 -19.17
CA MET A 16 16.64 -1.17 -18.62
C MET A 16 15.72 -2.19 -19.30
N SER A 17 15.80 -2.32 -20.63
CA SER A 17 14.99 -3.30 -21.37
C SER A 17 15.26 -4.74 -20.93
N ALA A 18 16.54 -5.09 -20.68
CA ALA A 18 16.91 -6.44 -20.24
C ALA A 18 16.42 -6.72 -18.81
N LEU A 19 16.45 -5.71 -17.93
CA LEU A 19 15.93 -5.81 -16.58
C LEU A 19 14.40 -6.00 -16.56
N VAL A 20 13.68 -5.18 -17.33
CA VAL A 20 12.22 -5.25 -17.47
C VAL A 20 11.79 -6.61 -18.01
N SER A 21 12.45 -7.10 -19.06
CA SER A 21 12.22 -8.45 -19.63
C SER A 21 12.41 -9.54 -18.59
N ARG A 22 13.59 -9.57 -17.94
CA ARG A 22 13.89 -10.58 -16.93
C ARG A 22 12.88 -10.59 -15.78
N PHE A 23 12.42 -9.41 -15.36
CA PHE A 23 11.37 -9.31 -14.34
C PHE A 23 10.03 -9.82 -14.86
N ALA A 24 9.58 -9.39 -16.04
CA ALA A 24 8.31 -9.78 -16.63
C ALA A 24 8.20 -11.30 -16.78
N GLY A 25 9.22 -11.93 -17.35
CA GLY A 25 9.27 -13.39 -17.53
C GLY A 25 9.26 -14.17 -16.21
N ALA A 26 9.84 -13.61 -15.14
CA ALA A 26 9.93 -14.26 -13.83
C ALA A 26 8.75 -13.97 -12.90
N PHE A 27 8.02 -12.87 -13.12
CA PHE A 27 7.04 -12.36 -12.16
C PHE A 27 5.91 -13.36 -11.86
N LEU A 28 5.21 -13.81 -12.91
CA LEU A 28 4.20 -14.84 -12.73
C LEU A 28 4.82 -16.24 -12.68
N HIS A 29 6.00 -16.49 -13.21
CA HIS A 29 6.65 -17.83 -13.24
C HIS A 29 7.75 -17.99 -12.18
N LEU A 30 7.52 -17.43 -10.99
CA LEU A 30 8.54 -17.37 -9.94
C LEU A 30 8.98 -18.77 -9.49
N HIS A 31 10.14 -19.22 -9.99
CA HIS A 31 10.80 -20.42 -9.50
C HIS A 31 11.45 -20.14 -8.13
N ARG A 32 11.07 -20.92 -7.13
CA ARG A 32 11.62 -20.82 -5.77
C ARG A 32 11.82 -22.19 -5.16
N SER A 33 12.76 -22.28 -4.24
CA SER A 33 12.91 -23.43 -3.36
C SER A 33 11.95 -23.34 -2.17
N GLN A 34 11.60 -24.48 -1.59
CA GLN A 34 10.85 -24.54 -0.33
C GLN A 34 11.50 -23.70 0.77
N LYS A 35 12.84 -23.67 0.82
CA LYS A 35 13.59 -22.87 1.79
C LYS A 35 13.34 -21.37 1.60
N GLN A 36 13.36 -20.87 0.37
CA GLN A 36 13.10 -19.45 0.08
C GLN A 36 11.67 -19.06 0.46
N PHE A 37 10.68 -19.91 0.14
CA PHE A 37 9.30 -19.69 0.54
C PHE A 37 9.17 -19.59 2.06
N GLN A 38 9.71 -20.57 2.81
CA GLN A 38 9.63 -20.58 4.27
C GLN A 38 10.34 -19.38 4.90
N GLN A 39 11.48 -18.96 4.36
CA GLN A 39 12.18 -17.76 4.83
C GLN A 39 11.35 -16.49 4.61
N ALA A 40 10.76 -16.32 3.42
CA ALA A 40 9.92 -15.17 3.11
C ALA A 40 8.67 -15.13 4.01
N ARG A 41 7.99 -16.28 4.16
CA ARG A 41 6.81 -16.43 5.02
C ARG A 41 7.14 -16.11 6.47
N SER A 42 8.21 -16.69 7.03
CA SER A 42 8.62 -16.43 8.41
C SER A 42 9.02 -14.98 8.63
N LYS A 43 9.73 -14.36 7.68
CA LYS A 43 10.08 -12.93 7.75
C LYS A 43 8.83 -12.06 7.80
N LEU A 44 7.84 -12.33 6.94
CA LEU A 44 6.60 -11.58 6.91
C LEU A 44 5.75 -11.82 8.16
N LEU A 45 5.66 -13.07 8.64
CA LEU A 45 4.93 -13.40 9.87
C LEU A 45 5.53 -12.68 11.08
N ASN A 46 6.86 -12.73 11.25
CA ASN A 46 7.55 -12.01 12.32
C ASN A 46 7.30 -10.51 12.20
N ALA A 47 7.37 -9.94 10.98
CA ALA A 47 7.08 -8.53 10.76
C ALA A 47 5.62 -8.17 11.06
N MET A 48 4.64 -9.06 10.86
CA MET A 48 3.25 -8.80 11.25
C MET A 48 3.01 -8.92 12.76
N GLN A 49 3.76 -9.80 13.44
CA GLN A 49 3.65 -10.04 14.89
C GLN A 49 4.42 -9.02 15.73
N ASP A 50 5.48 -8.41 15.18
CA ASP A 50 6.30 -7.44 15.90
C ASP A 50 5.62 -6.07 16.01
N VAL A 51 4.76 -5.94 17.02
CA VAL A 51 4.08 -4.69 17.36
C VAL A 51 5.02 -3.60 17.89
N SER A 52 6.23 -3.96 18.32
CA SER A 52 7.19 -3.02 18.92
C SER A 52 7.96 -2.20 17.87
N SER A 53 7.94 -2.64 16.62
CA SER A 53 8.55 -1.92 15.49
C SER A 53 7.87 -0.59 15.13
N GLN A 54 6.73 -0.27 15.75
CA GLN A 54 5.89 0.88 15.43
C GLN A 54 5.49 1.65 16.69
N MET A 55 5.37 2.97 16.55
CA MET A 55 4.82 3.85 17.59
C MET A 55 3.28 3.72 17.69
N PRO A 56 2.67 4.05 18.84
CA PRO A 56 1.21 4.03 19.01
C PRO A 56 0.42 4.79 17.92
N VAL A 57 0.95 5.92 17.44
CA VAL A 57 0.30 6.69 16.35
C VAL A 57 0.27 5.92 15.02
N GLN A 58 1.28 5.10 14.75
CA GLN A 58 1.34 4.27 13.54
C GLN A 58 0.30 3.14 13.62
N HIS A 59 0.17 2.49 14.77
CA HIS A 59 -0.89 1.50 15.02
C HIS A 59 -2.29 2.10 14.85
N ALA A 60 -2.50 3.34 15.31
CA ALA A 60 -3.77 4.05 15.14
C ALA A 60 -4.07 4.36 13.67
N LEU A 61 -3.07 4.81 12.90
CA LEU A 61 -3.20 5.08 11.46
C LEU A 61 -3.44 3.81 10.63
N GLU A 62 -2.80 2.70 10.98
CA GLU A 62 -3.07 1.40 10.37
C GLU A 62 -4.51 0.94 10.65
N SER A 63 -4.95 1.06 11.89
CA SER A 63 -6.32 0.71 12.29
C SER A 63 -7.35 1.56 11.56
N LEU A 64 -7.09 2.87 11.44
CA LEU A 64 -7.92 3.78 10.64
C LEU A 64 -7.99 3.32 9.18
N SER A 65 -6.87 2.90 8.60
CA SER A 65 -6.82 2.40 7.22
C SER A 65 -7.66 1.13 7.05
N VAL A 66 -7.56 0.18 7.99
CA VAL A 66 -8.38 -1.05 8.00
C VAL A 66 -9.87 -0.74 8.10
N VAL A 67 -10.27 0.19 8.97
CA VAL A 67 -11.69 0.54 9.16
C VAL A 67 -12.27 1.30 7.97
N THR A 68 -11.45 2.09 7.26
CA THR A 68 -11.93 2.99 6.21
C THR A 68 -11.73 2.46 4.79
N THR A 69 -11.02 1.35 4.57
CA THR A 69 -10.61 0.89 3.24
C THR A 69 -10.90 -0.60 3.03
N SER A 70 -11.67 -0.94 1.97
CA SER A 70 -12.18 -2.32 1.74
C SER A 70 -11.14 -3.40 1.42
N SER A 71 -9.90 -3.02 1.12
CA SER A 71 -8.80 -3.91 0.70
C SER A 71 -7.67 -4.00 1.75
N MET A 72 -7.86 -3.42 2.93
CA MET A 72 -6.88 -3.43 4.01
C MET A 72 -7.27 -4.45 5.08
N PHE A 73 -6.28 -5.18 5.59
CA PHE A 73 -6.45 -6.19 6.63
C PHE A 73 -5.57 -5.85 7.83
N SER A 74 -6.03 -6.18 9.03
CA SER A 74 -5.22 -5.98 10.23
C SER A 74 -3.97 -6.86 10.24
N ARG A 75 -2.95 -6.44 10.99
CA ARG A 75 -1.74 -7.25 11.21
C ARG A 75 -2.06 -8.62 11.81
N GLN A 76 -3.05 -8.67 12.70
CA GLN A 76 -3.51 -9.90 13.33
C GLN A 76 -4.14 -10.86 12.31
N GLU A 77 -5.11 -10.39 11.52
CA GLU A 77 -5.74 -11.21 10.47
C GLU A 77 -4.71 -11.71 9.45
N THR A 78 -3.77 -10.84 9.07
CA THR A 78 -2.67 -11.18 8.16
C THR A 78 -1.76 -12.25 8.77
N ALA A 79 -1.35 -12.11 10.04
CA ALA A 79 -0.53 -13.09 10.74
C ALA A 79 -1.22 -14.46 10.87
N GLU A 80 -2.51 -14.48 11.24
CA GLU A 80 -3.29 -15.71 11.33
C GLU A 80 -3.48 -16.40 9.98
N SER A 81 -3.61 -15.62 8.90
CA SER A 81 -3.66 -16.14 7.54
C SER A 81 -2.32 -16.74 7.12
N LEU A 82 -1.21 -16.05 7.39
CA LEU A 82 0.14 -16.53 7.08
C LEU A 82 0.48 -17.85 7.77
N LYS A 83 -0.02 -18.08 8.99
CA LYS A 83 0.14 -19.37 9.69
C LYS A 83 -0.45 -20.55 8.92
N LYS A 84 -1.43 -20.32 8.05
CA LYS A 84 -2.16 -21.36 7.29
C LYS A 84 -1.70 -21.50 5.84
N ILE A 85 -0.97 -20.52 5.31
CA ILE A 85 -0.48 -20.54 3.92
C ILE A 85 0.75 -21.43 3.81
N ASP A 86 0.73 -22.33 2.83
CA ASP A 86 1.87 -23.15 2.42
C ASP A 86 2.31 -22.83 0.98
N ASP A 87 3.34 -23.53 0.52
CA ASP A 87 3.94 -23.27 -0.80
C ASP A 87 2.97 -23.62 -1.94
N ARG A 88 2.12 -24.61 -1.73
CA ARG A 88 1.09 -25.03 -2.70
C ARG A 88 0.02 -23.96 -2.86
N ALA A 89 -0.49 -23.39 -1.77
CA ALA A 89 -1.46 -22.30 -1.83
C ALA A 89 -0.91 -21.09 -2.58
N PHE A 90 0.38 -20.81 -2.46
CA PHE A 90 1.02 -19.73 -3.21
C PHE A 90 1.19 -20.07 -4.70
N GLU A 91 1.49 -21.32 -5.08
CA GLU A 91 1.43 -21.74 -6.49
C GLU A 91 0.02 -21.65 -7.09
N GLU A 92 -0.99 -22.07 -6.34
CA GLU A 92 -2.39 -21.96 -6.74
C GLU A 92 -2.78 -20.49 -6.97
N TYR A 93 -2.32 -19.59 -6.10
CA TYR A 93 -2.49 -18.14 -6.28
C TYR A 93 -1.83 -17.62 -7.57
N LEU A 94 -0.56 -17.96 -7.84
CA LEU A 94 0.10 -17.57 -9.09
C LEU A 94 -0.61 -18.15 -10.32
N SER A 95 -1.12 -19.38 -10.23
CA SER A 95 -1.92 -20.00 -11.30
C SER A 95 -3.20 -19.21 -11.56
N GLN A 96 -3.93 -18.85 -10.50
CA GLN A 96 -5.14 -18.03 -10.58
C GLN A 96 -4.85 -16.64 -11.15
N LEU A 97 -3.73 -16.01 -10.81
CA LEU A 97 -3.33 -14.72 -11.40
C LEU A 97 -3.05 -14.84 -12.91
N ARG A 98 -2.37 -15.91 -13.35
CA ARG A 98 -2.15 -16.16 -14.78
C ARG A 98 -3.46 -16.36 -15.52
N THR A 99 -4.43 -17.05 -14.93
CA THR A 99 -5.70 -17.37 -15.59
C THR A 99 -6.74 -16.26 -15.52
N SER A 100 -6.79 -15.49 -14.43
CA SER A 100 -7.80 -14.45 -14.20
C SER A 100 -7.45 -13.10 -14.82
N GLY A 101 -6.23 -12.97 -15.36
CA GLY A 101 -5.81 -11.75 -16.03
C GLY A 101 -5.25 -10.69 -15.09
N LEU A 102 -4.59 -9.69 -15.68
CA LEU A 102 -4.08 -8.51 -14.97
C LEU A 102 -4.40 -7.25 -15.79
N ARG A 103 -4.70 -6.16 -15.09
CA ARG A 103 -4.66 -4.82 -15.69
C ARG A 103 -3.26 -4.26 -15.49
N VAL A 104 -2.62 -3.83 -16.57
CA VAL A 104 -1.26 -3.27 -16.54
C VAL A 104 -1.34 -1.78 -16.83
N GLN A 105 -0.71 -0.98 -15.98
CA GLN A 105 -0.47 0.45 -16.22
C GLN A 105 1.02 0.70 -16.08
N MET A 106 1.61 1.34 -17.09
CA MET A 106 3.04 1.63 -17.13
C MET A 106 3.24 3.12 -17.35
N LEU A 107 4.27 3.65 -16.70
CA LEU A 107 4.78 5.00 -16.90
C LEU A 107 6.28 4.87 -17.16
N ALA A 108 6.73 5.37 -18.31
CA ALA A 108 8.14 5.45 -18.66
C ALA A 108 8.53 6.92 -18.76
N THR A 109 9.60 7.30 -18.04
CA THR A 109 10.11 8.68 -18.01
C THR A 109 11.63 8.66 -18.05
N GLY A 110 12.24 9.56 -18.83
CA GLY A 110 13.70 9.70 -18.91
C GLY A 110 14.20 9.68 -20.36
N ASN A 111 15.36 9.07 -20.58
CA ASN A 111 15.97 8.93 -21.91
C ASN A 111 15.30 7.79 -22.71
N VAL A 112 14.02 7.95 -23.04
CA VAL A 112 13.22 7.01 -23.82
C VAL A 112 12.21 7.79 -24.64
N ASP A 113 12.10 7.48 -25.93
CA ASP A 113 11.11 8.07 -26.82
C ASP A 113 9.80 7.26 -26.82
N GLU A 114 8.80 7.75 -27.54
CA GLU A 114 7.48 7.09 -27.60
C GLU A 114 7.58 5.66 -28.14
N THR A 115 8.40 5.45 -29.17
CA THR A 115 8.61 4.14 -29.79
C THR A 115 9.24 3.17 -28.80
N GLY A 116 10.33 3.57 -28.14
CA GLY A 116 11.00 2.78 -27.11
C GLY A 116 10.09 2.44 -25.94
N ALA A 117 9.27 3.39 -25.48
CA ALA A 117 8.30 3.15 -24.41
C ALA A 117 7.25 2.11 -24.81
N LYS A 118 6.73 2.16 -26.06
CA LYS A 118 5.80 1.16 -26.59
C LYS A 118 6.47 -0.22 -26.71
N THR A 119 7.69 -0.27 -27.24
CA THR A 119 8.44 -1.53 -27.33
C THR A 119 8.67 -2.16 -25.96
N LEU A 120 8.99 -1.37 -24.94
CA LEU A 120 9.13 -1.85 -23.56
C LEU A 120 7.81 -2.40 -23.02
N ALA A 121 6.69 -1.71 -23.27
CA ALA A 121 5.37 -2.16 -22.84
C ALA A 121 4.97 -3.47 -23.54
N ASP A 122 5.13 -3.56 -24.86
CA ASP A 122 4.79 -4.76 -25.63
C ASP A 122 5.63 -5.97 -25.19
N MET A 123 6.93 -5.77 -24.97
CA MET A 123 7.82 -6.79 -24.43
C MET A 123 7.37 -7.24 -23.04
N PHE A 124 7.12 -6.31 -22.12
CA PHE A 124 6.65 -6.63 -20.77
C PHE A 124 5.37 -7.46 -20.82
N LEU A 125 4.38 -7.05 -21.63
CA LEU A 125 3.11 -7.75 -21.76
C LEU A 125 3.27 -9.15 -22.37
N SER A 126 4.14 -9.30 -23.37
CA SER A 126 4.41 -10.60 -24.00
C SER A 126 5.08 -11.59 -23.04
N GLU A 127 5.89 -11.11 -22.11
CA GLU A 127 6.67 -11.94 -21.19
C GLU A 127 5.99 -12.17 -19.84
N LEU A 128 5.03 -11.31 -19.45
CA LEU A 128 4.33 -11.38 -18.17
C LEU A 128 3.64 -12.72 -17.93
N GLY A 129 3.18 -13.39 -19.02
CA GLY A 129 2.58 -14.72 -18.94
C GLY A 129 1.13 -14.76 -18.47
N THR A 130 0.42 -13.63 -18.52
CA THR A 130 -1.01 -13.57 -18.22
C THR A 130 -1.85 -13.96 -19.44
N LYS A 131 -2.99 -14.65 -19.24
CA LYS A 131 -3.85 -15.12 -20.34
C LYS A 131 -4.66 -14.01 -21.01
N HIS A 132 -4.99 -12.94 -20.29
CA HIS A 132 -5.73 -11.80 -20.82
C HIS A 132 -5.46 -10.54 -20.00
N LEU A 133 -5.57 -9.39 -20.66
CA LEU A 133 -5.45 -8.09 -20.03
C LEU A 133 -6.82 -7.61 -19.59
N LEU A 134 -6.93 -7.23 -18.33
CA LEU A 134 -8.16 -6.73 -17.75
C LEU A 134 -8.35 -5.25 -18.09
N THR A 135 -9.60 -4.89 -18.39
CA THR A 135 -10.03 -3.49 -18.45
C THR A 135 -10.09 -2.90 -17.03
N LYS A 136 -10.24 -1.57 -16.95
CA LYS A 136 -10.44 -0.89 -15.66
C LYS A 136 -11.68 -1.37 -14.91
N ALA A 137 -12.73 -1.76 -15.63
CA ALA A 137 -13.99 -2.22 -15.03
C ALA A 137 -13.87 -3.63 -14.45
N GLU A 138 -13.01 -4.48 -15.03
CA GLU A 138 -12.77 -5.85 -14.56
C GLU A 138 -11.71 -5.92 -13.46
N SER A 139 -10.78 -4.95 -13.41
CA SER A 139 -9.73 -4.91 -12.40
C SER A 139 -10.26 -4.64 -10.99
N ALA A 140 -9.53 -5.14 -9.99
CA ALA A 140 -9.80 -4.82 -8.59
C ALA A 140 -9.83 -3.31 -8.35
N SER A 141 -10.76 -2.86 -7.51
CA SER A 141 -10.85 -1.46 -7.06
C SER A 141 -11.00 -1.40 -5.54
N THR A 142 -10.28 -0.47 -4.95
CA THR A 142 -10.35 -0.14 -3.53
C THR A 142 -11.48 0.84 -3.31
N ARG A 143 -12.30 0.58 -2.29
CA ARG A 143 -13.36 1.48 -1.86
C ARG A 143 -12.98 2.12 -0.53
N ILE A 144 -13.15 3.42 -0.47
CA ILE A 144 -13.04 4.19 0.77
C ILE A 144 -14.43 4.36 1.35
N LEU A 145 -14.56 4.15 2.66
CA LEU A 145 -15.78 4.39 3.40
C LEU A 145 -16.20 5.86 3.26
N ASN A 146 -17.44 6.10 2.83
CA ASN A 146 -18.02 7.43 2.86
C ASN A 146 -18.66 7.66 4.24
N VAL A 147 -18.03 8.51 5.06
CA VAL A 147 -18.43 8.75 6.44
C VAL A 147 -19.58 9.76 6.48
N SER A 148 -20.81 9.27 6.68
CA SER A 148 -22.02 10.10 6.74
C SER A 148 -22.36 10.63 8.14
N ARG A 149 -21.67 10.14 9.18
CA ARG A 149 -21.84 10.53 10.58
C ARG A 149 -20.53 10.38 11.34
N ALA A 150 -20.39 11.06 12.46
CA ALA A 150 -19.24 10.86 13.35
C ALA A 150 -19.11 9.37 13.75
N MET A 151 -17.90 8.85 13.64
CA MET A 151 -17.56 7.47 14.03
C MET A 151 -16.39 7.52 14.99
N GLN A 152 -16.43 6.66 16.00
CA GLN A 152 -15.33 6.47 16.94
C GLN A 152 -14.99 4.99 17.02
N VAL A 153 -13.71 4.69 16.89
CA VAL A 153 -13.16 3.35 17.10
C VAL A 153 -12.15 3.45 18.23
N ARG A 154 -12.25 2.52 19.19
CA ARG A 154 -11.30 2.41 20.30
C ARG A 154 -10.68 1.04 20.27
N LEU A 155 -9.36 1.00 20.26
CA LEU A 155 -8.57 -0.22 20.27
C LEU A 155 -7.58 -0.14 21.42
N HIS A 156 -7.21 -1.28 21.99
CA HIS A 156 -6.15 -1.33 22.99
C HIS A 156 -4.78 -1.12 22.34
N ASN A 157 -3.86 -0.49 23.06
CA ASN A 157 -2.47 -0.42 22.61
C ASN A 157 -1.92 -1.86 22.51
N PRO A 158 -1.49 -2.32 21.33
CA PRO A 158 -1.00 -3.69 21.16
C PRO A 158 0.36 -3.92 21.83
N MET A 159 1.09 -2.85 22.19
CA MET A 159 2.38 -2.93 22.89
C MET A 159 2.17 -3.16 24.39
N VAL A 160 2.39 -4.39 24.84
CA VAL A 160 2.24 -4.77 26.26
C VAL A 160 3.20 -3.96 27.14
N GLY A 161 2.66 -3.29 28.15
CA GLY A 161 3.43 -2.47 29.10
C GLY A 161 3.73 -1.06 28.63
N ASP A 162 3.36 -0.69 27.40
CA ASP A 162 3.42 0.69 26.93
C ASP A 162 2.21 1.47 27.44
N ASN A 163 2.48 2.49 28.27
CA ASN A 163 1.45 3.36 28.84
C ASN A 163 1.09 4.54 27.91
N ASN A 164 1.73 4.65 26.75
CA ASN A 164 1.36 5.67 25.77
C ASN A 164 0.04 5.33 25.07
N SER A 165 -0.65 6.38 24.64
CA SER A 165 -1.85 6.29 23.81
C SER A 165 -1.72 7.20 22.60
N ALA A 166 -2.49 6.91 21.56
CA ALA A 166 -2.58 7.76 20.37
C ALA A 166 -4.04 7.98 20.01
N THR A 167 -4.34 9.20 19.54
CA THR A 167 -5.63 9.58 18.99
C THR A 167 -5.40 10.12 17.59
N VAL A 168 -6.20 9.68 16.63
CA VAL A 168 -6.18 10.17 15.26
C VAL A 168 -7.58 10.64 14.91
N ASP A 169 -7.71 11.94 14.65
CA ASP A 169 -8.94 12.55 14.15
C ASP A 169 -8.83 12.73 12.64
N MET A 170 -9.71 12.08 11.88
CA MET A 170 -9.75 12.16 10.43
C MET A 170 -11.05 12.83 9.96
N TYR A 171 -10.90 13.87 9.15
CA TYR A 171 -12.01 14.59 8.52
C TYR A 171 -12.01 14.30 7.02
N GLN A 172 -13.10 13.73 6.50
CA GLN A 172 -13.24 13.38 5.10
C GLN A 172 -13.92 14.52 4.33
N PHE A 173 -13.25 15.07 3.31
CA PHE A 173 -13.82 16.09 2.43
C PHE A 173 -14.67 15.49 1.30
N GLY A 174 -14.37 14.26 0.87
CA GLY A 174 -14.96 13.63 -0.31
C GLY A 174 -13.98 13.60 -1.49
N VAL A 175 -14.47 13.64 -2.72
CA VAL A 175 -13.66 13.68 -3.95
C VAL A 175 -13.57 15.13 -4.44
N PRO A 176 -12.50 15.88 -4.12
CA PRO A 176 -12.41 17.29 -4.48
C PRO A 176 -12.06 17.50 -5.95
N GLY A 177 -12.63 18.54 -6.55
CA GLY A 177 -12.08 19.15 -7.76
C GLY A 177 -10.74 19.86 -7.50
N ILE A 178 -10.08 20.36 -8.54
CA ILE A 178 -8.76 21.01 -8.43
C ILE A 178 -8.79 22.18 -7.44
N ALA A 179 -9.76 23.09 -7.58
CA ALA A 179 -9.87 24.28 -6.73
C ALA A 179 -10.13 23.90 -5.25
N GLU A 180 -10.96 22.90 -4.99
CA GLU A 180 -11.23 22.40 -3.64
C GLU A 180 -9.99 21.75 -3.03
N ARG A 181 -9.25 20.97 -3.82
CA ARG A 181 -7.99 20.36 -3.40
C ARG A 181 -6.97 21.42 -2.99
N VAL A 182 -6.83 22.50 -3.76
CA VAL A 182 -5.96 23.64 -3.40
C VAL A 182 -6.40 24.26 -2.06
N LYS A 183 -7.71 24.51 -1.88
CA LYS A 183 -8.24 25.07 -0.63
C LYS A 183 -7.93 24.18 0.58
N VAL A 184 -8.15 22.86 0.46
CA VAL A 184 -7.87 21.91 1.53
C VAL A 184 -6.37 21.84 1.85
N LEU A 185 -5.51 21.85 0.82
CA LEU A 185 -4.05 21.89 1.02
C LEU A 185 -3.59 23.17 1.72
N MET A 186 -4.11 24.33 1.31
CA MET A 186 -3.81 25.61 1.97
C MET A 186 -4.30 25.62 3.42
N LEU A 187 -5.51 25.12 3.68
CA LEU A 187 -6.04 24.99 5.04
C LEU A 187 -5.14 24.11 5.90
N GLY A 188 -4.71 22.95 5.39
CA GLY A 188 -3.76 22.08 6.07
C GLY A 188 -2.45 22.78 6.42
N GLN A 189 -1.88 23.54 5.48
CA GLN A 189 -0.66 24.30 5.70
C GLN A 189 -0.83 25.39 6.78
N MET A 190 -1.97 26.09 6.79
CA MET A 190 -2.27 27.11 7.79
C MET A 190 -2.43 26.50 9.19
N LEU A 191 -3.12 25.36 9.29
CA LEU A 191 -3.39 24.70 10.57
C LEU A 191 -2.18 23.95 11.15
N ALA A 192 -1.22 23.53 10.32
CA ALA A 192 -0.11 22.69 10.76
C ALA A 192 0.65 23.28 11.96
N ASN A 193 1.04 24.56 11.87
CA ASN A 193 1.77 25.24 12.94
C ASN A 193 0.91 25.45 14.19
N ASP A 194 -0.35 25.86 14.03
CA ASP A 194 -1.27 26.12 15.14
C ASP A 194 -1.61 24.83 15.91
N VAL A 195 -1.84 23.72 15.20
CA VAL A 195 -2.07 22.41 15.81
C VAL A 195 -0.84 21.98 16.60
N TYR A 196 0.35 22.12 16.01
CA TYR A 196 1.58 21.76 16.71
C TYR A 196 1.77 22.61 17.96
N ASP A 197 1.71 23.94 17.86
CA ASP A 197 1.93 24.82 19.01
C ASP A 197 0.92 24.57 20.14
N ARG A 198 -0.37 24.48 19.81
CA ARG A 198 -1.41 24.26 20.82
C ARG A 198 -1.27 22.90 21.51
N LEU A 199 -1.14 21.82 20.75
CA LEU A 199 -1.17 20.48 21.32
C LEU A 199 0.20 20.07 21.91
N ARG A 200 1.32 20.48 21.30
CA ARG A 200 2.68 20.15 21.75
C ARG A 200 3.23 21.16 22.77
N THR A 201 3.20 22.46 22.46
CA THR A 201 3.84 23.49 23.29
C THR A 201 2.98 23.88 24.48
N GLN A 202 1.72 24.22 24.22
CA GLN A 202 0.83 24.80 25.23
C GLN A 202 0.19 23.73 26.12
N GLN A 203 -0.45 22.72 25.51
CA GLN A 203 -1.15 21.65 26.24
C GLN A 203 -0.26 20.46 26.61
N GLN A 204 0.92 20.35 26.00
CA GLN A 204 1.92 19.32 26.31
C GLN A 204 1.38 17.87 26.22
N LEU A 205 0.50 17.58 25.24
CA LEU A 205 -0.21 16.30 25.15
C LEU A 205 0.69 15.10 24.77
N GLY A 206 1.87 15.35 24.21
CA GLY A 206 2.78 14.27 23.83
C GLY A 206 3.92 14.76 22.95
N TYR A 207 4.92 13.91 22.70
CA TYR A 207 6.05 14.21 21.80
C TYR A 207 5.64 14.20 20.32
N VAL A 208 4.78 13.25 19.96
CA VAL A 208 4.33 13.05 18.57
C VAL A 208 2.98 13.73 18.41
N VAL A 209 2.98 14.87 17.73
CA VAL A 209 1.80 15.71 17.48
C VAL A 209 1.93 16.27 16.07
N GLY A 210 0.82 16.29 15.32
CA GLY A 210 0.80 16.90 14.00
C GLY A 210 -0.59 16.86 13.36
N SER A 211 -0.71 17.60 12.26
CA SER A 211 -1.83 17.48 11.33
C SER A 211 -1.27 17.43 9.91
N ALA A 212 -1.99 16.75 9.02
CA ALA A 212 -1.62 16.66 7.62
C ALA A 212 -2.86 16.46 6.77
N VAL A 213 -2.80 16.95 5.54
CA VAL A 213 -3.78 16.58 4.50
C VAL A 213 -3.27 15.32 3.83
N THR A 214 -4.09 14.27 3.85
CA THR A 214 -3.80 12.97 3.24
C THR A 214 -4.78 12.71 2.09
N GLN A 215 -4.32 11.95 1.11
CA GLN A 215 -5.15 11.43 0.02
C GLN A 215 -5.16 9.91 0.16
N GLN A 216 -6.35 9.34 0.17
CA GLN A 216 -6.57 7.89 0.23
C GLN A 216 -6.92 7.33 -1.14
#